data_AF-A0A3D5SK50-F1
#
_entry.id   AF-A0A3D5SK50-F1
#
_cell.length_a   1.000
_cell.length_b   1.000
_cell.length_c   1.000
_cell.angle_alpha   90.00
_cell.angle_beta   90.00
_cell.angle_gamma   90.00
#
_symmetry.space_group_name_H-M   'P 1'
#
loop_
_entity.id
_entity.type
_entity.pdbx_description
1 polymer ?
#
loop_
_entity_poly.entity_id
_entity_poly.type
_entity_poly.pdbx_seq_one_letter_code
_entity_poly.pdbx_strand_id
1 'polypeptide(L)'
;VVMRRAWTRYLLDQGGESSARTSGEHHRPSGKSNSSSLLSAAWRTIQKQSEEADSAASPESHFEVFHLCQDYLSTTDEALRSNSLAAEKRIAIRAGQERVRALQKHHLLTWARDSSRSLTYEAQQRARTSDKIESANRALHCLESALKFYPGEVELNESSAAIRDFIASVKVAHWVELAERSAFKGHYRRAIERYKDALFYLSRETVKDEVRIPGAERIGREIELLQSRLQARKNGKTETTKDEGKD
;
A
#
# COMPACT_ATOMS: atom_id res chain seq x y z
N VAL A 1 -6.62 23.43 10.15
CA VAL A 1 -5.31 23.57 9.44
C VAL A 1 -5.44 22.99 8.03
N VAL A 2 -5.35 23.85 7.03
CA VAL A 2 -5.89 23.72 5.66
C VAL A 2 -4.89 23.05 4.68
N MET A 3 -4.10 22.08 5.14
CA MET A 3 -3.01 21.45 4.35
C MET A 3 -3.27 19.97 3.99
N ARG A 4 -4.51 19.49 4.06
CA ARG A 4 -4.90 18.10 3.71
C ARG A 4 -5.34 17.91 2.24
N ARG A 5 -5.29 18.94 1.39
CA ARG A 5 -5.88 18.91 0.04
C ARG A 5 -4.90 19.20 -1.12
N ALA A 6 -3.59 19.31 -0.87
CA ALA A 6 -2.66 19.86 -1.86
C ALA A 6 -1.69 18.90 -2.59
N TRP A 7 -1.17 17.78 -2.06
CA TRP A 7 -0.01 17.16 -2.77
C TRP A 7 0.07 15.63 -2.87
N THR A 8 -0.99 14.88 -2.54
CA THR A 8 -1.12 13.47 -3.00
C THR A 8 -1.38 13.40 -4.51
N ARG A 9 -1.79 14.51 -5.16
CA ARG A 9 -1.84 14.64 -6.63
C ARG A 9 -0.47 14.78 -7.30
N TYR A 10 0.57 15.17 -6.56
CA TYR A 10 1.93 15.28 -7.11
C TYR A 10 2.60 13.90 -7.27
N LEU A 11 2.18 12.89 -6.49
CA LEU A 11 2.74 11.54 -6.47
C LEU A 11 2.36 10.66 -7.67
N LEU A 12 1.50 11.12 -8.60
CA LEU A 12 0.98 10.29 -9.70
C LEU A 12 1.32 10.78 -11.12
N ASP A 13 1.91 11.98 -11.31
CA ASP A 13 1.86 12.66 -12.63
C ASP A 13 3.20 13.09 -13.25
N GLN A 14 4.37 12.76 -12.68
CA GLN A 14 5.69 13.27 -13.18
C GLN A 14 6.78 12.19 -13.38
N GLY A 15 6.43 10.95 -13.73
CA GLY A 15 7.43 9.89 -13.97
C GLY A 15 7.53 9.34 -15.40
N GLY A 16 6.66 9.73 -16.33
CA GLY A 16 6.60 9.15 -17.68
C GLY A 16 6.40 10.20 -18.78
N GLU A 17 7.45 10.35 -19.60
CA GLU A 17 7.51 10.85 -21.00
C GLU A 17 7.45 12.38 -21.32
N SER A 18 8.64 12.92 -21.57
CA SER A 18 9.17 13.61 -22.78
C SER A 18 8.33 14.55 -23.68
N SER A 19 8.94 15.74 -23.93
CA SER A 19 8.87 16.64 -25.11
C SER A 19 7.76 17.71 -25.10
N ALA A 20 7.97 19.03 -25.32
CA ALA A 20 8.99 19.73 -26.11
C ALA A 20 9.20 21.22 -25.68
N ARG A 21 10.48 21.64 -25.73
CA ARG A 21 11.09 22.93 -26.16
C ARG A 21 10.32 24.25 -26.03
N THR A 22 10.93 25.22 -25.32
CA THR A 22 11.29 26.55 -25.86
C THR A 22 12.58 27.10 -25.23
N SER A 23 13.24 27.95 -26.01
CA SER A 23 14.63 28.42 -25.99
C SER A 23 15.02 29.32 -24.80
N GLY A 24 16.24 29.11 -24.29
CA GLY A 24 16.93 30.04 -23.40
C GLY A 24 18.45 29.84 -23.49
N GLU A 25 19.12 30.71 -24.26
CA GLU A 25 20.58 30.82 -24.31
C GLU A 25 21.15 31.15 -22.93
N HIS A 26 21.95 30.25 -22.36
CA HIS A 26 22.81 30.58 -21.24
C HIS A 26 24.22 30.03 -21.42
N HIS A 27 25.17 30.96 -21.27
CA HIS A 27 26.61 30.80 -21.35
C HIS A 27 27.13 29.60 -20.57
N ARG A 28 27.93 28.76 -21.23
CA ARG A 28 28.80 27.77 -20.58
C ARG A 28 29.94 28.46 -19.85
N PRO A 29 30.15 28.23 -18.54
CA PRO A 29 31.49 28.28 -17.98
C PRO A 29 32.12 26.89 -18.13
N SER A 30 33.21 26.84 -18.87
CA SER A 30 34.13 25.70 -18.86
C SER A 30 34.71 25.53 -17.45
N GLY A 31 34.34 24.45 -16.76
CA GLY A 31 34.82 24.17 -15.40
C GLY A 31 35.00 22.68 -15.14
N LYS A 32 35.93 22.02 -15.83
CA LYS A 32 36.27 20.58 -15.67
C LYS A 32 36.96 20.22 -14.33
N SER A 33 36.87 21.06 -13.30
CA SER A 33 37.59 20.87 -12.02
C SER A 33 36.71 20.63 -10.79
N ASN A 34 35.38 20.75 -10.87
CA ASN A 34 34.53 20.81 -9.66
C ASN A 34 33.71 19.55 -9.34
N SER A 35 33.60 18.56 -10.24
CA SER A 35 32.70 17.41 -10.05
C SER A 35 33.06 16.52 -8.86
N SER A 36 34.36 16.31 -8.60
CA SER A 36 34.83 15.46 -7.50
C SER A 36 34.55 16.06 -6.12
N SER A 37 34.67 17.39 -6.00
CA SER A 37 34.37 18.12 -4.76
C SER A 37 32.88 18.08 -4.47
N LEU A 38 32.04 18.24 -5.51
CA LEU A 38 30.59 18.15 -5.42
C LEU A 38 30.12 16.76 -4.99
N LEU A 39 30.66 15.68 -5.56
CA LEU A 39 30.33 14.30 -5.16
C LEU A 39 30.74 14.01 -3.71
N SER A 40 31.90 14.52 -3.27
CA SER A 40 32.36 14.35 -1.89
C SER A 40 31.50 15.13 -0.89
N ALA A 41 31.05 16.33 -1.27
CA ALA A 41 30.13 17.14 -0.48
C ALA A 41 28.75 16.47 -0.38
N ALA A 42 28.20 15.99 -1.51
CA ALA A 42 26.93 15.28 -1.55
C ALA A 42 26.93 14.02 -0.67
N TRP A 43 28.03 13.26 -0.68
CA TRP A 43 28.19 12.12 0.23
C TRP A 43 28.14 12.54 1.71
N ARG A 44 28.83 13.61 2.10
CA ARG A 44 28.81 14.11 3.49
C ARG A 44 27.41 14.58 3.91
N THR A 45 26.67 15.19 2.99
CA THR A 45 25.27 15.57 3.23
C THR A 45 24.39 14.35 3.48
N ILE A 46 24.51 13.31 2.64
CA ILE A 46 23.78 12.04 2.82
C ILE A 46 24.11 11.42 4.17
N GLN A 47 25.39 11.35 4.53
CA GLN A 47 25.81 10.77 5.80
C GLN A 47 25.21 11.54 6.99
N LYS A 48 25.31 12.87 6.98
CA LYS A 48 24.75 13.71 8.04
C LYS A 48 23.23 13.54 8.17
N GLN A 49 22.50 13.54 7.06
CA GLN A 49 21.04 13.38 7.09
C GLN A 49 20.62 11.96 7.42
N SER A 50 21.43 10.95 7.08
CA SER A 50 21.24 9.56 7.49
C SER A 50 21.33 9.42 9.01
N GLU A 51 22.36 9.98 9.63
CA GLU A 51 22.54 10.01 11.08
C GLU A 51 21.40 10.77 11.78
N GLU A 52 20.98 11.91 11.21
CA GLU A 52 19.84 12.69 11.72
C GLU A 52 18.53 11.90 11.62
N ALA A 53 18.27 11.22 10.49
CA ALA A 53 17.09 10.37 10.30
C ALA A 53 17.05 9.19 11.28
N ASP A 54 18.18 8.52 11.51
CA ASP A 54 18.27 7.42 12.48
C ASP A 54 18.03 7.89 13.93
N SER A 55 18.34 9.16 14.23
CA SER A 55 18.03 9.77 15.53
C SER A 55 16.59 10.28 15.66
N ALA A 56 15.93 10.53 14.53
CA ALA A 56 14.57 11.02 14.47
C ALA A 56 13.56 9.87 14.47
N ALA A 57 12.36 10.10 15.00
CA ALA A 57 11.29 9.09 15.04
C ALA A 57 10.30 9.19 13.85
N SER A 58 10.63 9.96 12.81
CA SER A 58 9.72 10.24 11.69
C SER A 58 10.07 9.37 10.48
N PRO A 59 9.14 8.53 9.99
CA PRO A 59 9.34 7.75 8.77
C PRO A 59 9.68 8.62 7.55
N GLU A 60 9.11 9.82 7.47
CA GLU A 60 9.32 10.76 6.37
C GLU A 60 10.79 11.14 6.21
N SER A 61 11.53 11.28 7.32
CA SER A 61 12.96 11.57 7.28
C SER A 61 13.77 10.48 6.58
N HIS A 62 13.44 9.20 6.80
CA HIS A 62 14.07 8.09 6.07
C HIS A 62 13.74 8.13 4.58
N PHE A 63 12.51 8.50 4.21
CA PHE A 63 12.12 8.59 2.80
C PHE A 63 12.86 9.70 2.05
N GLU A 64 13.09 10.84 2.69
CA GLU A 64 13.91 11.93 2.14
C GLU A 64 15.35 11.49 1.90
N VAL A 65 15.96 10.79 2.87
CA VAL A 65 17.34 10.26 2.72
C VAL A 65 17.41 9.21 1.62
N PHE A 66 16.39 8.36 1.47
CA PHE A 66 16.31 7.42 0.35
C PHE A 66 16.39 8.12 -1.01
N HIS A 67 15.65 9.21 -1.20
CA HIS A 67 15.68 9.98 -2.45
C HIS A 67 17.03 10.65 -2.68
N LEU A 68 17.67 11.18 -1.64
CA LEU A 68 19.03 11.72 -1.76
C LEU A 68 20.05 10.66 -2.17
N CYS A 69 19.92 9.43 -1.64
CA CYS A 69 20.73 8.31 -2.08
C CYS A 69 20.47 7.98 -3.55
N GLN A 70 19.21 7.99 -3.99
CA GLN A 70 18.83 7.74 -5.38
C GLN A 70 19.44 8.78 -6.34
N ASP A 71 19.37 10.06 -5.99
CA ASP A 71 19.95 11.16 -6.77
C ASP A 71 21.48 11.10 -6.84
N TYR A 72 22.12 10.68 -5.75
CA TYR A 72 23.56 10.46 -5.74
C TYR A 72 23.96 9.30 -6.66
N LEU A 73 23.22 8.18 -6.60
CA LEU A 73 23.49 7.01 -7.43
C LEU A 73 23.30 7.33 -8.92
N SER A 74 22.23 8.05 -9.29
CA SER A 74 21.99 8.46 -10.68
C SER A 74 23.11 9.39 -11.19
N THR A 75 23.48 10.40 -10.40
CA THR A 75 24.56 11.35 -10.73
C THR A 75 25.90 10.66 -10.89
N THR A 76 26.22 9.69 -10.01
CA THR A 76 27.48 8.96 -10.08
C THR A 76 27.51 7.94 -11.23
N ASP A 77 26.38 7.30 -11.55
CA ASP A 77 26.26 6.43 -12.73
C ASP A 77 26.44 7.20 -14.04
N GLU A 78 25.93 8.43 -14.13
CA GLU A 78 26.19 9.33 -15.26
C GLU A 78 27.67 9.72 -15.35
N ALA A 79 28.28 10.08 -14.22
CA ALA A 79 29.70 10.43 -14.17
C ALA A 79 30.60 9.27 -14.63
N LEU A 80 30.29 8.03 -14.21
CA LEU A 80 31.00 6.81 -14.60
C LEU A 80 30.81 6.45 -16.09
N ARG A 81 29.65 6.79 -16.68
CA ARG A 81 29.41 6.65 -18.13
C ARG A 81 30.22 7.64 -18.95
N SER A 82 30.59 8.80 -18.38
CA SER A 82 31.48 9.75 -19.03
C SER A 82 32.92 9.21 -19.05
N ASN A 83 33.52 9.03 -20.23
CA ASN A 83 34.86 8.44 -20.37
C ASN A 83 36.01 9.39 -19.94
N SER A 84 35.69 10.42 -19.16
CA SER A 84 36.59 11.54 -18.82
C SER A 84 37.35 11.36 -17.50
N LEU A 85 37.04 10.31 -16.74
CA LEU A 85 37.56 10.10 -15.39
C LEU A 85 38.82 9.22 -15.37
N ALA A 86 39.81 9.60 -14.58
CA ALA A 86 40.96 8.75 -14.26
C ALA A 86 40.54 7.46 -13.52
N ALA A 87 41.30 6.38 -13.66
CA ALA A 87 40.96 5.06 -13.12
C ALA A 87 40.75 5.08 -11.59
N GLU A 88 41.64 5.72 -10.84
CA GLU A 88 41.54 5.88 -9.39
C GLU A 88 40.24 6.57 -8.96
N LYS A 89 39.81 7.60 -9.70
CA LYS A 89 38.55 8.31 -9.43
C LYS A 89 37.34 7.41 -9.67
N ARG A 90 37.38 6.56 -10.70
CA ARG A 90 36.30 5.59 -10.95
C ARG A 90 36.19 4.57 -9.81
N ILE A 91 37.32 4.10 -9.28
CA ILE A 91 37.35 3.18 -8.14
C ILE A 91 36.74 3.85 -6.91
N ALA A 92 37.14 5.10 -6.60
CA ALA A 92 36.59 5.84 -5.48
C ALA A 92 35.07 6.07 -5.59
N ILE A 93 34.58 6.41 -6.78
CA ILE A 93 33.13 6.58 -7.03
C ILE A 93 32.39 5.26 -6.83
N ARG A 94 32.90 4.14 -7.37
CA ARG A 94 32.27 2.81 -7.18
C ARG A 94 32.19 2.42 -5.71
N ALA A 95 33.26 2.63 -4.95
CA ALA A 95 33.25 2.39 -3.50
C ALA A 95 32.24 3.29 -2.77
N GLY A 96 32.06 4.53 -3.23
CA GLY A 96 31.01 5.43 -2.74
C GLY A 96 29.60 4.91 -3.05
N GLN A 97 29.37 4.44 -4.28
CA GLN A 97 28.08 3.87 -4.68
C GLN A 97 27.71 2.63 -3.85
N GLU A 98 28.65 1.75 -3.55
CA GLU A 98 28.39 0.58 -2.70
C GLU A 98 27.90 0.99 -1.30
N ARG A 99 28.55 1.98 -0.67
CA ARG A 99 28.10 2.52 0.62
C ARG A 99 26.72 3.16 0.53
N VAL A 100 26.47 3.96 -0.51
CA VAL A 100 25.18 4.63 -0.70
C VAL A 100 24.06 3.62 -0.99
N ARG A 101 24.31 2.52 -1.71
CA ARG A 101 23.32 1.45 -1.92
C ARG A 101 22.91 0.80 -0.60
N ALA A 102 23.84 0.59 0.32
CA ALA A 102 23.53 0.08 1.66
C ALA A 102 22.63 1.04 2.44
N LEU A 103 22.94 2.34 2.43
CA LEU A 103 22.11 3.38 3.06
C LEU A 103 20.72 3.48 2.39
N GLN A 104 20.68 3.49 1.06
CA GLN A 104 19.44 3.53 0.29
C GLN A 104 18.51 2.39 0.70
N LYS A 105 19.05 1.17 0.82
CA LYS A 105 18.30 0.01 1.28
C LYS A 105 17.80 0.23 2.71
N HIS A 106 18.68 0.56 3.64
CA HIS A 106 18.34 0.79 5.05
C HIS A 106 17.18 1.79 5.22
N HIS A 107 17.30 2.97 4.59
CA HIS A 107 16.29 4.02 4.72
C HIS A 107 14.96 3.66 4.05
N LEU A 108 14.97 3.04 2.86
CA LEU A 108 13.72 2.62 2.21
C LEU A 108 12.97 1.58 3.03
N LEU A 109 13.68 0.57 3.56
CA LEU A 109 13.06 -0.48 4.35
C LEU A 109 12.55 0.04 5.69
N THR A 110 13.29 0.95 6.34
CA THR A 110 12.86 1.56 7.61
C THR A 110 11.64 2.44 7.41
N TRP A 111 11.61 3.30 6.39
CA TRP A 111 10.42 4.06 6.02
C TRP A 111 9.20 3.15 5.78
N ALA A 112 9.35 2.12 4.93
CA ALA A 112 8.25 1.25 4.58
C ALA A 112 7.69 0.51 5.81
N ARG A 113 8.58 0.03 6.68
CA ARG A 113 8.21 -0.63 7.94
C ARG A 113 7.44 0.31 8.87
N ASP A 114 7.98 1.49 9.13
CA ASP A 114 7.42 2.38 10.15
C ASP A 114 6.15 3.08 9.65
N SER A 115 6.12 3.51 8.38
CA SER A 115 4.91 4.05 7.76
C SER A 115 3.79 3.02 7.69
N SER A 116 4.08 1.78 7.25
CA SER A 116 3.05 0.74 7.18
C SER A 116 2.54 0.33 8.57
N ARG A 117 3.41 0.28 9.58
CA ARG A 117 3.01 0.02 10.97
C ARG A 117 2.11 1.12 11.52
N SER A 118 2.49 2.38 11.34
CA SER A 118 1.71 3.54 11.79
C SER A 118 0.32 3.57 11.12
N LEU A 119 0.27 3.37 9.81
CA LEU A 119 -0.98 3.36 9.03
C LEU A 119 -1.88 2.16 9.36
N THR A 120 -1.29 0.99 9.63
CA THR A 120 -2.03 -0.19 10.09
C THR A 120 -2.64 0.05 11.47
N TYR A 121 -1.89 0.66 12.40
CA TYR A 121 -2.41 1.05 13.70
C TYR A 121 -3.55 2.07 13.59
N GLU A 122 -3.38 3.08 12.72
CA GLU A 122 -4.45 4.03 12.39
C GLU A 122 -5.70 3.31 11.87
N ALA A 123 -5.53 2.36 10.94
CA ALA A 123 -6.61 1.57 10.35
C ALA A 123 -7.41 0.80 11.42
N GLN A 124 -6.74 0.23 12.43
CA GLN A 124 -7.40 -0.48 13.52
C GLN A 124 -8.27 0.44 14.39
N GLN A 125 -7.86 1.70 14.56
CA GLN A 125 -8.58 2.69 15.37
C GLN A 125 -9.77 3.36 14.67
N ARG A 126 -9.86 3.30 13.34
CA ARG A 126 -10.95 3.96 12.60
C ARG A 126 -12.30 3.31 12.91
N ALA A 127 -13.35 4.11 13.10
CA ALA A 127 -14.69 3.58 13.36
C ALA A 127 -15.40 3.06 12.09
N ARG A 128 -15.22 3.75 10.95
CA ARG A 128 -15.90 3.42 9.69
C ARG A 128 -15.11 2.40 8.88
N THR A 129 -15.81 1.40 8.32
CA THR A 129 -15.21 0.38 7.44
C THR A 129 -14.43 0.99 6.27
N SER A 130 -14.97 2.03 5.63
CA SER A 130 -14.29 2.74 4.53
C SER A 130 -12.93 3.26 4.95
N ASP A 131 -12.88 3.91 6.11
CA ASP A 131 -11.71 4.56 6.67
C ASP A 131 -10.65 3.53 7.11
N LYS A 132 -11.10 2.39 7.68
CA LYS A 132 -10.22 1.25 7.99
C LYS A 132 -9.52 0.75 6.72
N ILE A 133 -10.30 0.53 5.65
CA ILE A 133 -9.79 0.02 4.37
C ILE A 133 -8.87 1.04 3.70
N GLU A 134 -9.21 2.33 3.73
CA GLU A 134 -8.38 3.40 3.17
C GLU A 134 -7.01 3.45 3.85
N SER A 135 -6.96 3.49 5.18
CA SER A 135 -5.69 3.48 5.92
C SER A 135 -4.87 2.21 5.67
N ALA A 136 -5.49 1.04 5.64
CA ALA A 136 -4.81 -0.22 5.34
C ALA A 136 -4.26 -0.26 3.90
N ASN A 137 -4.99 0.25 2.90
CA ASN A 137 -4.47 0.36 1.54
C ASN A 137 -3.28 1.32 1.44
N ARG A 138 -3.29 2.42 2.20
CA ARG A 138 -2.12 3.32 2.28
C ARG A 138 -0.91 2.59 2.87
N ALA A 139 -1.11 1.80 3.93
CA ALA A 139 -0.05 0.97 4.51
C ALA A 139 0.52 -0.04 3.50
N LEU A 140 -0.37 -0.72 2.76
CA LEU A 140 0.01 -1.66 1.71
C LEU A 140 0.81 -0.97 0.59
N HIS A 141 0.42 0.24 0.20
CA HIS A 141 1.10 1.00 -0.83
C HIS A 141 2.55 1.36 -0.45
N CYS A 142 2.82 1.68 0.84
CA CYS A 142 4.19 1.90 1.32
C CYS A 142 5.05 0.64 1.13
N LEU A 143 4.53 -0.53 1.52
CA LEU A 143 5.23 -1.81 1.37
C LEU A 143 5.47 -2.16 -0.09
N GLU A 144 4.44 -2.04 -0.94
CA GLU A 144 4.55 -2.33 -2.38
C GLU A 144 5.54 -1.39 -3.07
N SER A 145 5.64 -0.13 -2.63
CA SER A 145 6.62 0.81 -3.16
C SER A 145 8.06 0.40 -2.84
N ALA A 146 8.32 -0.13 -1.64
CA ALA A 146 9.64 -0.65 -1.28
C ALA A 146 9.95 -1.99 -1.98
N LEU A 147 8.97 -2.88 -2.11
CA LEU A 147 9.10 -4.18 -2.79
C LEU A 147 9.43 -4.05 -4.29
N LYS A 148 9.10 -2.92 -4.93
CA LYS A 148 9.57 -2.62 -6.31
C LYS A 148 11.10 -2.54 -6.41
N PHE A 149 11.78 -2.09 -5.35
CA PHE A 149 13.24 -2.00 -5.30
C PHE A 149 13.87 -3.27 -4.71
N TYR A 150 13.23 -3.84 -3.69
CA TYR A 150 13.73 -5.01 -2.96
C TYR A 150 12.66 -6.11 -2.86
N PRO A 151 12.39 -6.86 -3.96
CA PRO A 151 11.30 -7.84 -3.99
C PRO A 151 11.55 -9.07 -3.08
N GLY A 152 12.82 -9.34 -2.73
CA GLY A 152 13.21 -10.47 -1.88
C GLY A 152 13.07 -10.24 -0.38
N GLU A 153 12.56 -9.08 0.05
CA GLU A 153 12.43 -8.76 1.48
C GLU A 153 11.27 -9.53 2.11
N VAL A 154 11.59 -10.61 2.82
CA VAL A 154 10.61 -11.53 3.41
C VAL A 154 9.69 -10.81 4.39
N GLU A 155 10.22 -9.98 5.29
CA GLU A 155 9.43 -9.24 6.28
C GLU A 155 8.38 -8.31 5.65
N LEU A 156 8.72 -7.65 4.54
CA LEU A 156 7.78 -6.77 3.83
C LEU A 156 6.70 -7.57 3.09
N ASN A 157 7.05 -8.73 2.54
CA ASN A 157 6.10 -9.63 1.90
C ASN A 157 5.10 -10.20 2.91
N GLU A 158 5.58 -10.67 4.07
CA GLU A 158 4.75 -11.14 5.17
C GLU A 158 3.83 -10.03 5.70
N SER A 159 4.37 -8.83 5.89
CA SER A 159 3.58 -7.66 6.30
C SER A 159 2.51 -7.30 5.27
N SER A 160 2.84 -7.37 3.98
CA SER A 160 1.88 -7.11 2.89
C SER A 160 0.76 -8.13 2.87
N ALA A 161 1.08 -9.42 3.08
CA ALA A 161 0.09 -10.48 3.20
C ALA A 161 -0.84 -10.25 4.40
N ALA A 162 -0.28 -9.93 5.58
CA ALA A 162 -1.05 -9.64 6.78
C ALA A 162 -2.01 -8.44 6.61
N ILE A 163 -1.58 -7.38 5.91
CA ILE A 163 -2.44 -6.23 5.62
C ILE A 163 -3.56 -6.60 4.64
N ARG A 164 -3.28 -7.43 3.62
CA ARG A 164 -4.32 -7.93 2.70
C ARG A 164 -5.34 -8.80 3.43
N ASP A 165 -4.89 -9.65 4.36
CA ASP A 165 -5.74 -10.43 5.27
C ASP A 165 -6.62 -9.52 6.13
N PHE A 166 -6.03 -8.49 6.73
CA PHE A 166 -6.77 -7.50 7.50
C PHE A 166 -7.86 -6.83 6.65
N ILE A 167 -7.55 -6.37 5.43
CA ILE A 167 -8.53 -5.76 4.52
C ILE A 167 -9.67 -6.74 4.18
N ALA A 168 -9.34 -8.00 3.88
CA ALA A 168 -10.33 -9.03 3.60
C ALA A 168 -11.25 -9.25 4.82
N SER A 169 -10.67 -9.38 6.02
CA SER A 169 -11.43 -9.58 7.27
C SER A 169 -12.41 -8.44 7.54
N VAL A 170 -11.99 -7.19 7.35
CA VAL A 170 -12.84 -6.00 7.54
C VAL A 170 -14.00 -5.99 6.55
N LYS A 171 -13.77 -6.37 5.29
CA LYS A 171 -14.82 -6.47 4.27
C LYS A 171 -15.81 -7.59 4.56
N VAL A 172 -15.33 -8.77 4.93
CA VAL A 172 -16.19 -9.91 5.29
C VAL A 172 -17.06 -9.55 6.49
N ALA A 173 -16.47 -9.00 7.56
CA ALA A 173 -17.21 -8.60 8.76
C ALA A 173 -18.31 -7.57 8.43
N HIS A 174 -18.01 -6.58 7.58
CA HIS A 174 -18.99 -5.59 7.16
C HIS A 174 -20.19 -6.22 6.43
N TRP A 175 -19.95 -7.14 5.50
CA TRP A 175 -21.02 -7.79 4.75
C TRP A 175 -21.86 -8.74 5.60
N VAL A 176 -21.21 -9.49 6.51
CA VAL A 176 -21.90 -10.32 7.50
C VAL A 176 -22.81 -9.48 8.38
N GLU A 177 -22.32 -8.36 8.91
CA GLU A 177 -23.13 -7.47 9.74
C GLU A 177 -24.36 -6.93 8.98
N LEU A 178 -24.19 -6.51 7.71
CA LEU A 178 -25.32 -6.07 6.89
C LEU A 178 -26.31 -7.20 6.58
N ALA A 179 -25.82 -8.43 6.41
CA ALA A 179 -26.65 -9.61 6.22
C ALA A 179 -27.48 -9.91 7.47
N GLU A 180 -26.85 -9.96 8.64
CA GLU A 180 -27.50 -10.20 9.93
C GLU A 180 -28.55 -9.14 10.24
N ARG A 181 -28.24 -7.85 10.04
CA ARG A 181 -29.22 -6.76 10.19
C ARG A 181 -30.41 -6.90 9.24
N SER A 182 -30.19 -7.38 8.02
CA SER A 182 -31.26 -7.62 7.03
C SER A 182 -32.12 -8.82 7.42
N ALA A 183 -31.48 -9.89 7.90
CA ALA A 183 -32.15 -11.10 8.38
C ALA A 183 -33.02 -10.81 9.60
N PHE A 184 -32.50 -10.03 10.56
CA PHE A 184 -33.23 -9.60 11.75
C PHE A 184 -34.52 -8.83 11.40
N LYS A 185 -34.49 -7.99 10.36
CA LYS A 185 -35.68 -7.28 9.84
C LYS A 185 -36.62 -8.15 8.99
N GLY A 186 -36.32 -9.45 8.84
CA GLY A 186 -37.10 -10.38 8.02
C GLY A 186 -36.88 -10.24 6.51
N HIS A 187 -35.87 -9.47 6.07
CA HIS A 187 -35.52 -9.29 4.66
C HIS A 187 -34.57 -10.39 4.17
N TYR A 188 -35.04 -11.64 4.16
CA TYR A 188 -34.21 -12.83 3.94
C TYR A 188 -33.51 -12.86 2.57
N ARG A 189 -34.16 -12.42 1.47
CA ARG A 189 -33.49 -12.33 0.15
C ARG A 189 -32.26 -11.43 0.21
N ARG A 190 -32.42 -10.23 0.75
CA ARG A 190 -31.35 -9.25 0.89
C ARG A 190 -30.24 -9.76 1.80
N ALA A 191 -30.59 -10.45 2.90
CA ALA A 191 -29.61 -11.07 3.77
C ALA A 191 -28.76 -12.12 3.05
N ILE A 192 -29.40 -13.00 2.26
CA ILE A 192 -28.70 -14.01 1.45
C ILE A 192 -27.74 -13.36 0.44
N GLU A 193 -28.17 -12.30 -0.25
CA GLU A 193 -27.30 -11.54 -1.17
C GLU A 193 -26.08 -10.98 -0.45
N ARG A 194 -26.25 -10.40 0.75
CA ARG A 194 -25.12 -9.87 1.54
C ARG A 194 -24.18 -10.96 2.06
N TYR A 195 -24.70 -12.14 2.41
CA TYR A 195 -23.84 -13.27 2.75
C TYR A 195 -23.04 -13.78 1.54
N LYS A 196 -23.62 -13.74 0.34
CA LYS A 196 -22.87 -14.03 -0.90
C LYS A 196 -21.76 -13.00 -1.15
N ASP A 197 -22.02 -11.71 -0.90
CA ASP A 197 -20.99 -10.66 -0.95
C ASP A 197 -19.85 -10.98 0.04
N ALA A 198 -20.17 -11.44 1.26
CA ALA A 198 -19.17 -11.87 2.24
C ALA A 198 -18.33 -13.06 1.75
N LEU A 199 -18.98 -14.10 1.18
CA LEU A 199 -18.29 -15.26 0.61
C LEU A 199 -17.34 -14.87 -0.52
N PHE A 200 -17.73 -13.94 -1.38
CA PHE A 200 -16.86 -13.44 -2.45
C PHE A 200 -15.54 -12.85 -1.93
N TYR A 201 -15.59 -12.08 -0.84
CA TYR A 201 -14.36 -11.53 -0.25
C TYR A 201 -13.55 -12.59 0.52
N LEU A 202 -14.22 -13.58 1.10
CA LEU A 202 -13.58 -14.69 1.80
C LEU A 202 -12.88 -15.67 0.83
N SER A 203 -13.42 -15.84 -0.37
CA SER A 203 -12.88 -16.77 -1.38
C SER A 203 -11.64 -16.24 -2.13
N ARG A 204 -11.17 -15.03 -1.84
CA ARG A 204 -9.95 -14.48 -2.46
C ARG A 204 -8.71 -15.21 -1.94
N GLU A 205 -7.76 -15.49 -2.83
CA GLU A 205 -6.49 -16.20 -2.55
C GLU A 205 -5.65 -15.59 -1.42
N THR A 206 -5.91 -14.33 -1.06
CA THR A 206 -5.21 -13.69 0.04
C THR A 206 -5.55 -14.33 1.39
N VAL A 207 -6.77 -14.85 1.58
CA VAL A 207 -7.23 -15.37 2.87
C VAL A 207 -6.78 -16.82 3.08
N LYS A 208 -6.09 -17.07 4.19
CA LYS A 208 -5.64 -18.42 4.59
C LYS A 208 -6.79 -19.41 4.71
N ASP A 209 -6.53 -20.66 4.31
CA ASP A 209 -7.50 -21.76 4.32
C ASP A 209 -8.08 -22.04 5.70
N GLU A 210 -7.26 -21.90 6.75
CA GLU A 210 -7.64 -22.03 8.15
C GLU A 210 -8.79 -21.09 8.56
N VAL A 211 -8.91 -19.93 7.90
CA VAL A 211 -9.99 -18.95 8.14
C VAL A 211 -11.07 -19.07 7.07
N ARG A 212 -10.65 -19.24 5.81
CA ARG A 212 -11.53 -19.30 4.64
C ARG A 212 -12.53 -20.43 4.71
N ILE A 213 -12.08 -21.66 4.99
CA ILE A 213 -12.93 -22.85 5.00
C ILE A 213 -14.00 -22.77 6.09
N PRO A 214 -13.66 -22.65 7.40
CA PRO A 214 -14.68 -22.61 8.45
C PRO A 214 -15.57 -21.36 8.36
N GLY A 215 -15.04 -20.23 7.88
CA GLY A 215 -15.83 -19.03 7.62
C GLY A 215 -16.86 -19.25 6.51
N ALA A 216 -16.47 -19.91 5.41
CA ALA A 216 -17.37 -20.20 4.30
C ALA A 216 -18.46 -21.18 4.70
N GLU A 217 -18.12 -22.23 5.46
CA GLU A 217 -19.09 -23.18 5.99
C GLU A 217 -20.12 -22.51 6.91
N ARG A 218 -19.67 -21.63 7.81
CA ARG A 218 -20.58 -20.89 8.69
C ARG A 218 -21.54 -20.02 7.89
N ILE A 219 -21.04 -19.26 6.91
CA ILE A 219 -21.89 -18.41 6.06
C ILE A 219 -22.84 -19.27 5.21
N GLY A 220 -22.37 -20.42 4.70
CA GLY A 220 -23.19 -21.38 3.96
C GLY A 220 -24.40 -21.87 4.76
N ARG A 221 -24.19 -22.30 6.01
CA ARG A 221 -25.27 -22.73 6.91
C ARG A 221 -26.30 -21.63 7.16
N GLU A 222 -25.86 -20.39 7.34
CA GLU A 222 -26.78 -19.24 7.50
C GLU A 222 -27.62 -18.99 6.25
N ILE A 223 -27.02 -19.12 5.05
CA ILE A 223 -27.75 -19.00 3.79
C ILE A 223 -28.84 -20.08 3.68
N GLU A 224 -28.52 -21.34 3.99
CA GLU A 224 -29.47 -22.47 3.94
C GLU A 224 -30.65 -22.26 4.91
N LEU A 225 -30.36 -21.80 6.12
CA LEU A 225 -31.38 -21.47 7.13
C LEU A 225 -32.32 -20.38 6.61
N LEU A 226 -31.78 -19.30 6.04
CA LEU A 226 -32.57 -18.19 5.51
C LEU A 226 -33.39 -18.60 4.29
N GLN A 227 -32.85 -19.46 3.42
CA GLN A 227 -33.59 -20.03 2.29
C GLN A 227 -34.79 -20.84 2.77
N SER A 228 -34.60 -21.70 3.77
CA SER A 228 -35.68 -22.50 4.37
C SER A 228 -36.80 -21.62 4.94
N ARG A 229 -36.44 -20.56 5.69
CA ARG A 229 -37.41 -19.58 6.22
C ARG A 229 -38.16 -18.84 5.12
N LEU A 230 -37.47 -18.52 4.02
CA LEU A 230 -38.07 -17.86 2.87
C LEU A 230 -39.09 -18.76 2.15
N GLN A 231 -38.78 -20.05 1.98
CA GLN A 231 -39.71 -21.02 1.40
C GLN A 231 -40.93 -21.25 2.31
N ALA A 232 -40.73 -21.41 3.61
CA ALA A 232 -41.84 -21.55 4.57
C ALA A 232 -42.81 -20.36 4.51
N ARG A 233 -42.28 -19.13 4.42
CA ARG A 233 -43.09 -17.91 4.28
C ARG A 233 -43.82 -17.83 2.93
N LYS A 234 -43.22 -18.36 1.86
CA LYS A 234 -43.86 -18.44 0.55
C LYS A 234 -45.03 -19.40 0.58
N ASN A 235 -44.84 -20.60 1.16
CA ASN A 235 -45.86 -21.64 1.26
C ASN A 235 -47.06 -21.19 2.10
N GLY A 236 -46.82 -20.58 3.27
CA GLY A 236 -47.90 -20.08 4.13
C GLY A 236 -48.74 -18.95 3.52
N LYS A 237 -48.19 -18.14 2.60
CA LYS A 237 -48.96 -17.12 1.86
C LYS A 237 -49.89 -17.71 0.79
N THR A 238 -49.52 -18.85 0.22
CA THR A 238 -50.31 -19.56 -0.81
C THR A 238 -51.51 -20.30 -0.23
N GLU A 239 -51.48 -20.67 1.04
CA GLU A 239 -52.60 -21.35 1.72
C GLU A 239 -53.68 -20.35 2.15
N THR A 240 -53.31 -19.18 2.70
CA THR A 240 -54.27 -18.15 3.10
C THR A 240 -55.06 -17.52 1.95
N THR A 241 -54.52 -17.55 0.73
CA THR A 241 -55.19 -16.99 -0.46
C THR A 241 -56.16 -17.95 -1.14
N LYS A 242 -56.15 -19.24 -0.78
CA LYS A 242 -57.08 -20.23 -1.33
C LYS A 242 -58.41 -20.33 -0.57
N ASP A 243 -58.47 -19.82 0.66
CA ASP A 243 -59.67 -19.91 1.51
C ASP A 243 -60.62 -18.71 1.40
N GLU A 244 -60.18 -17.57 0.84
CA GLU A 244 -61.02 -16.37 0.66
C GLU A 244 -61.81 -16.37 -0.67
N GLY A 245 -61.86 -17.49 -1.39
CA GLY A 245 -62.47 -17.60 -2.74
C GLY A 245 -63.77 -18.42 -2.82
N LYS A 246 -64.39 -18.76 -1.68
CA LYS A 246 -65.69 -19.42 -1.63
C LYS A 246 -66.60 -18.63 -0.70
N ASP A 247 -67.36 -17.70 -1.27
CA ASP A 247 -68.70 -17.32 -0.84
C ASP A 247 -69.41 -16.61 -2.00
#